data_AF-A0A1X0VB37-F1
#
_entry.id   AF-A0A1X0VB37-F1
#
_cell.length_a   1.000
_cell.length_b   1.000
_cell.length_c   1.000
_cell.angle_alpha   90.00
_cell.angle_beta   90.00
_cell.angle_gamma   90.00
#
_symmetry.space_group_name_H-M   'P 1'
#
loop_
_entity.id
_entity.type
_entity.pdbx_description
1 polymer ?
#
loop_
_entity_poly.entity_id
_entity_poly.type
_entity_poly.pdbx_seq_one_letter_code
_entity_poly.pdbx_strand_id
1 'polypeptide(L)'
;MSMIVSSIGQGLLWAVLGVALFLTFRILNFPDMTVEGSFPLGASTAVAMIAHGIDPFIATIAAFLVGTIAGLITGLLYTKGKIPILLSGILVMTATLSINLRIMGSANISLLNQKSIFSIKILQHLPKYFDSVFLGLVIIAVITAGLIFFLQTELGQAFIATCYNPNMAQSIGIQTDRMTIMGLMFASGLKGCRSTG
;
A
#
# COMPACT_ATOMS: atom_id res chain seq x y z
N MET A 1 30.29 -7.53 5.00
CA MET A 1 29.65 -7.76 3.68
C MET A 1 28.14 -7.99 3.78
N SER A 2 27.64 -8.81 4.74
CA SER A 2 26.20 -9.14 4.88
C SER A 2 25.29 -7.96 5.26
N MET A 3 25.76 -7.04 6.11
CA MET A 3 24.96 -5.88 6.54
C MET A 3 24.63 -4.92 5.40
N ILE A 4 25.58 -4.69 4.48
CA ILE A 4 25.37 -3.78 3.34
C ILE A 4 24.33 -4.34 2.38
N VAL A 5 24.44 -5.64 2.03
CA VAL A 5 23.47 -6.30 1.14
C VAL A 5 22.08 -6.36 1.78
N SER A 6 21.99 -6.64 3.08
CA SER A 6 20.73 -6.62 3.81
C SER A 6 20.10 -5.22 3.85
N SER A 7 20.88 -4.18 4.09
CA SER A 7 20.40 -2.79 4.08
C SER A 7 19.90 -2.35 2.71
N ILE A 8 20.58 -2.78 1.64
CA ILE A 8 20.14 -2.51 0.26
C ILE A 8 18.81 -3.22 -0.03
N GLY A 9 18.68 -4.49 0.34
CA GLY A 9 17.43 -5.24 0.20
C GLY A 9 16.27 -4.59 0.97
N GLN A 10 16.52 -4.16 2.21
CA GLN A 10 15.54 -3.42 3.01
C GLN A 10 15.17 -2.09 2.33
N GLY A 11 16.16 -1.34 1.82
CA GLY A 11 15.95 -0.05 1.15
C GLY A 11 15.12 -0.16 -0.12
N LEU A 12 15.38 -1.16 -0.97
CA LEU A 12 14.54 -1.49 -2.13
C LEU A 12 13.11 -1.76 -1.67
N LEU A 13 12.95 -2.60 -0.65
CA LEU A 13 11.65 -2.93 -0.10
C LEU A 13 10.89 -1.72 0.47
N TRP A 14 11.58 -0.70 1.00
CA TRP A 14 10.99 0.59 1.41
C TRP A 14 10.66 1.51 0.22
N ALA A 15 11.29 1.33 -0.93
CA ALA A 15 11.02 2.15 -2.11
C ALA A 15 9.56 2.02 -2.61
N VAL A 16 8.91 0.89 -2.36
CA VAL A 16 7.47 0.69 -2.67
C VAL A 16 6.59 1.72 -1.96
N LEU A 17 6.91 2.04 -0.70
CA LEU A 17 6.22 3.11 0.04
C LEU A 17 6.48 4.48 -0.57
N GLY A 18 7.72 4.72 -1.05
CA GLY A 18 8.05 5.92 -1.81
C GLY A 18 7.23 6.08 -3.08
N VAL A 19 7.00 5.00 -3.82
CA VAL A 19 6.15 5.01 -5.02
C VAL A 19 4.68 5.27 -4.68
N ALA A 20 4.17 4.68 -3.60
CA ALA A 20 2.81 4.94 -3.13
C ALA A 20 2.63 6.41 -2.69
N LEU A 21 3.61 6.96 -1.96
CA LEU A 21 3.65 8.38 -1.56
C LEU A 21 3.74 9.31 -2.78
N PHE A 22 4.53 8.95 -3.78
CA PHE A 22 4.61 9.71 -5.02
C PHE A 22 3.23 9.83 -5.69
N LEU A 23 2.45 8.74 -5.71
CA LEU A 23 1.11 8.76 -6.29
C LEU A 23 0.17 9.72 -5.56
N THR A 24 0.16 9.71 -4.22
CA THR A 24 -0.72 10.57 -3.43
C THR A 24 -0.30 12.05 -3.47
N PHE A 25 0.99 12.33 -3.27
CA PHE A 25 1.47 13.70 -3.18
C PHE A 25 1.62 14.38 -4.54
N ARG A 26 2.14 13.68 -5.55
CA ARG A 26 2.49 14.29 -6.84
C ARG A 26 1.37 14.21 -7.86
N ILE A 27 0.60 13.12 -7.85
CA ILE A 27 -0.46 12.92 -8.85
C ILE A 27 -1.81 13.35 -8.27
N LEU A 28 -2.18 12.86 -7.08
CA LEU A 28 -3.44 13.24 -6.44
C LEU A 28 -3.47 14.69 -5.90
N ASN A 29 -2.30 15.33 -5.70
CA ASN A 29 -2.17 16.54 -4.87
C ASN A 29 -2.83 16.39 -3.49
N PHE A 30 -2.84 15.17 -2.95
CA PHE A 30 -3.47 14.84 -1.68
C PHE A 30 -2.36 14.45 -0.70
N PRO A 31 -2.03 15.29 0.30
CA PRO A 31 -1.08 14.96 1.35
C PRO A 31 -1.66 13.88 2.27
N ASP A 32 -1.61 12.65 1.79
CA ASP A 32 -2.19 11.48 2.46
C ASP A 32 -1.26 10.96 3.55
N MET A 33 -1.46 11.41 4.79
CA MET A 33 -0.73 10.91 5.96
C MET A 33 -1.17 9.50 6.38
N THR A 34 -2.20 8.90 5.74
CA THR A 34 -2.63 7.52 6.06
C THR A 34 -1.61 6.46 5.67
N VAL A 35 -0.52 6.85 5.00
CA VAL A 35 0.59 5.95 4.68
C VAL A 35 1.17 5.31 5.93
N GLU A 36 1.29 6.07 7.01
CA GLU A 36 1.83 5.56 8.28
C GLU A 36 0.88 4.59 8.98
N GLY A 37 -0.45 4.68 8.75
CA GLY A 37 -1.44 3.79 9.38
C GLY A 37 -1.82 2.58 8.54
N SER A 38 -1.92 2.74 7.21
CA SER A 38 -2.34 1.68 6.28
C SER A 38 -1.26 0.62 6.07
N PHE A 39 0.02 1.00 6.16
CA PHE A 39 1.14 0.07 6.05
C PHE A 39 1.20 -0.92 7.24
N PRO A 40 1.17 -0.48 8.51
CA PRO A 40 1.07 -1.38 9.65
C PRO A 40 -0.23 -2.20 9.70
N LEU A 41 -1.34 -1.65 9.20
CA LEU A 41 -2.62 -2.36 9.09
C LEU A 41 -2.54 -3.56 8.11
N GLY A 42 -1.88 -3.37 6.96
CA GLY A 42 -1.53 -4.48 6.08
C GLY A 42 -0.65 -5.50 6.83
N ALA A 43 0.37 -5.01 7.56
CA ALA A 43 1.33 -5.87 8.26
C ALA A 43 0.65 -6.77 9.30
N SER A 44 -0.20 -6.21 10.13
CA SER A 44 -0.92 -6.99 11.13
C SER A 44 -1.88 -7.98 10.54
N THR A 45 -2.59 -7.63 9.48
CA THR A 45 -3.53 -8.57 8.83
C THR A 45 -2.78 -9.74 8.21
N ALA A 46 -1.68 -9.48 7.51
CA ALA A 46 -0.80 -10.50 6.99
C ALA A 46 -0.21 -11.40 8.10
N VAL A 47 0.34 -10.79 9.15
CA VAL A 47 0.96 -11.51 10.28
C VAL A 47 -0.08 -12.33 11.05
N ALA A 48 -1.26 -11.78 11.31
CA ALA A 48 -2.34 -12.50 12.00
C ALA A 48 -2.79 -13.70 11.18
N MET A 49 -2.97 -13.56 9.86
CA MET A 49 -3.34 -14.68 8.99
C MET A 49 -2.25 -15.76 8.92
N ILE A 50 -0.98 -15.36 8.82
CA ILE A 50 0.16 -16.28 8.87
C ILE A 50 0.24 -16.99 10.23
N ALA A 51 -0.02 -16.28 11.33
CA ALA A 51 -0.06 -16.86 12.67
C ALA A 51 -1.15 -17.93 12.81
N HIS A 52 -2.25 -17.79 12.08
CA HIS A 52 -3.33 -18.79 11.97
C HIS A 52 -3.05 -19.90 10.94
N GLY A 53 -1.88 -19.93 10.29
CA GLY A 53 -1.47 -20.99 9.37
C GLY A 53 -2.01 -20.87 7.94
N ILE A 54 -2.53 -19.69 7.55
CA ILE A 54 -3.01 -19.41 6.19
C ILE A 54 -1.82 -19.20 5.25
N ASP A 55 -1.96 -19.63 3.99
CA ASP A 55 -0.92 -19.46 2.98
C ASP A 55 -0.50 -17.99 2.80
N PRO A 56 0.81 -17.69 2.72
CA PRO A 56 1.31 -16.32 2.62
C PRO A 56 0.78 -15.52 1.43
N PHE A 57 0.46 -16.18 0.30
CA PHE A 57 -0.13 -15.51 -0.87
C PHE A 57 -1.53 -14.98 -0.60
N ILE A 58 -2.35 -15.74 0.12
CA ILE A 58 -3.71 -15.32 0.50
C ILE A 58 -3.63 -14.19 1.53
N ALA A 59 -2.67 -14.26 2.43
CA ALA A 59 -2.39 -13.20 3.39
C ALA A 59 -1.99 -11.87 2.71
N THR A 60 -1.21 -11.89 1.63
CA THR A 60 -0.87 -10.67 0.86
C THR A 60 -2.09 -10.05 0.19
N ILE A 61 -2.96 -10.88 -0.42
CA ILE A 61 -4.18 -10.39 -1.06
C ILE A 61 -5.11 -9.79 -0.02
N ALA A 62 -5.25 -10.41 1.15
CA ALA A 62 -6.03 -9.86 2.25
C ALA A 62 -5.45 -8.55 2.78
N ALA A 63 -4.12 -8.44 2.93
CA ALA A 63 -3.46 -7.21 3.35
C ALA A 63 -3.66 -6.07 2.34
N PHE A 64 -3.61 -6.37 1.04
CA PHE A 64 -3.95 -5.42 -0.01
C PHE A 64 -5.41 -4.96 0.10
N LEU A 65 -6.36 -5.90 0.24
CA LEU A 65 -7.79 -5.58 0.36
C LEU A 65 -8.07 -4.70 1.58
N VAL A 66 -7.49 -5.02 2.74
CA VAL A 66 -7.66 -4.21 3.94
C VAL A 66 -7.05 -2.80 3.77
N GLY A 67 -5.90 -2.70 3.08
CA GLY A 67 -5.33 -1.42 2.67
C GLY A 67 -6.24 -0.62 1.73
N THR A 68 -6.88 -1.27 0.75
CA THR A 68 -7.85 -0.60 -0.14
C THR A 68 -9.09 -0.11 0.59
N ILE A 69 -9.58 -0.86 1.60
CA ILE A 69 -10.71 -0.45 2.44
C ILE A 69 -10.35 0.79 3.25
N ALA A 70 -9.14 0.86 3.81
CA ALA A 70 -8.66 2.06 4.49
C ALA A 70 -8.65 3.27 3.55
N GLY A 71 -8.15 3.10 2.31
CA GLY A 71 -8.19 4.15 1.28
C GLY A 71 -9.61 4.56 0.87
N LEU A 72 -10.55 3.61 0.79
CA LEU A 72 -11.96 3.88 0.52
C LEU A 72 -12.58 4.74 1.61
N ILE A 73 -12.30 4.43 2.88
CA ILE A 73 -12.80 5.20 4.04
C ILE A 73 -12.27 6.64 3.96
N THR A 74 -10.97 6.83 3.70
CA THR A 74 -10.38 8.17 3.51
C THR A 74 -11.04 8.93 2.37
N GLY A 75 -11.27 8.25 1.23
CA GLY A 75 -11.92 8.86 0.07
C GLY A 75 -13.38 9.23 0.33
N LEU A 76 -14.13 8.41 1.06
CA LEU A 76 -15.51 8.71 1.43
C LEU A 76 -15.60 9.86 2.44
N LEU A 77 -14.70 9.92 3.42
CA LEU A 77 -14.65 11.03 4.39
C LEU A 77 -14.35 12.37 3.70
N TYR A 78 -13.48 12.35 2.69
CA TYR A 78 -13.20 13.54 1.89
C TYR A 78 -14.39 13.93 1.00
N THR A 79 -14.86 13.01 0.16
CA THR A 79 -15.90 13.30 -0.86
C THR A 79 -17.30 13.51 -0.27
N LYS A 80 -17.77 12.60 0.59
CA LYS A 80 -19.10 12.66 1.21
C LYS A 80 -19.09 13.39 2.56
N GLY A 81 -18.03 13.23 3.34
CA GLY A 81 -17.90 13.90 4.63
C GLY A 81 -17.53 15.38 4.53
N LYS A 82 -17.06 15.85 3.36
CA LYS A 82 -16.60 17.23 3.11
C LYS A 82 -15.57 17.71 4.15
N ILE A 83 -14.81 16.78 4.72
CA ILE A 83 -13.76 17.07 5.70
C ILE A 83 -12.51 17.53 4.94
N PRO A 84 -11.73 18.50 5.45
CA PRO A 84 -10.45 18.86 4.86
C PRO A 84 -9.54 17.64 4.69
N ILE A 85 -8.82 17.60 3.57
CA ILE A 85 -7.94 16.50 3.14
C ILE A 85 -7.03 15.99 4.27
N LEU A 86 -6.36 16.92 4.96
CA LEU A 86 -5.43 16.62 6.05
C LEU A 86 -6.11 15.95 7.25
N LEU A 87 -7.29 16.46 7.64
CA LEU A 87 -8.05 15.94 8.78
C LEU A 87 -8.55 14.52 8.50
N SER A 88 -9.05 14.27 7.29
CA SER A 88 -9.44 12.92 6.86
C SER A 88 -8.27 11.94 6.95
N GLY A 89 -7.07 12.37 6.53
CA GLY A 89 -5.87 11.56 6.59
C GLY A 89 -5.46 11.18 8.03
N ILE A 90 -5.41 12.16 8.94
CA ILE A 90 -5.03 11.91 10.34
C ILE A 90 -6.08 11.07 11.08
N LEU A 91 -7.37 11.27 10.79
CA LEU A 91 -8.45 10.47 11.38
C LEU A 91 -8.35 8.99 10.99
N VAL A 92 -8.11 8.69 9.71
CA VAL A 92 -7.95 7.31 9.27
C VAL A 92 -6.64 6.71 9.78
N MET A 93 -5.55 7.48 9.85
CA MET A 93 -4.29 7.04 10.45
C MET A 93 -4.47 6.58 11.92
N THR A 94 -5.15 7.38 12.73
CA THR A 94 -5.40 7.05 14.14
C THR A 94 -6.39 5.88 14.31
N ALA A 95 -7.42 5.80 13.46
CA ALA A 95 -8.36 4.68 13.44
C ALA A 95 -7.68 3.36 13.07
N THR A 96 -6.86 3.36 12.02
CA THR A 96 -6.12 2.18 11.55
C THR A 96 -5.08 1.71 12.57
N LEU A 97 -4.44 2.63 13.31
CA LEU A 97 -3.56 2.27 14.42
C LEU A 97 -4.30 1.51 15.52
N SER A 98 -5.52 1.93 15.86
CA SER A 98 -6.35 1.26 16.86
C SER A 98 -6.80 -0.13 16.39
N ILE A 99 -7.16 -0.26 15.10
CA ILE A 99 -7.54 -1.54 14.49
C ILE A 99 -6.34 -2.49 14.43
N ASN A 100 -5.15 -1.99 14.09
CA ASN A 100 -3.91 -2.76 14.04
C ASN A 100 -3.65 -3.50 15.37
N LEU A 101 -3.73 -2.79 16.48
CA LEU A 101 -3.56 -3.36 17.83
C LEU A 101 -4.65 -4.39 18.16
N ARG A 102 -5.88 -4.19 17.68
CA ARG A 102 -6.99 -5.12 17.90
C ARG A 102 -6.86 -6.41 17.09
N ILE A 103 -6.35 -6.33 15.86
CA ILE A 103 -6.09 -7.48 14.99
C ILE A 103 -4.95 -8.34 15.56
N MET A 104 -3.88 -7.70 16.06
CA MET A 104 -2.73 -8.44 16.62
C MET A 104 -2.97 -8.95 18.05
N GLY A 105 -3.90 -8.38 18.80
CA GLY A 105 -4.20 -8.76 20.20
C GLY A 105 -3.06 -8.50 21.20
N SER A 106 -1.84 -8.26 20.72
CA SER A 106 -0.62 -7.95 21.46
C SER A 106 0.33 -7.13 20.58
N ALA A 107 1.20 -6.34 21.20
CA ALA A 107 2.10 -5.43 20.47
C ALA A 107 3.17 -6.16 19.64
N ASN A 108 3.39 -7.45 19.87
CA ASN A 108 4.43 -8.22 19.19
C ASN A 108 4.02 -9.69 19.03
N ILE A 109 3.54 -10.05 17.84
CA ILE A 109 3.39 -11.45 17.44
C ILE A 109 4.74 -11.89 16.87
N SER A 110 5.46 -12.72 17.60
CA SER A 110 6.75 -13.24 17.14
C SER A 110 6.54 -14.29 16.04
N LEU A 111 6.95 -13.98 14.80
CA LEU A 111 6.92 -14.91 13.66
C LEU A 111 8.12 -15.87 13.62
N LEU A 112 8.80 -16.11 14.76
CA LEU A 112 10.10 -16.82 14.81
C LEU A 112 10.07 -18.29 14.33
N ASN A 113 8.95 -18.81 13.83
CA ASN A 113 8.82 -20.20 13.37
C ASN A 113 7.75 -20.43 12.29
N GLN A 114 7.23 -19.37 11.64
CA GLN A 114 6.13 -19.48 10.67
C GLN A 114 6.66 -19.36 9.23
N LYS A 115 6.09 -20.15 8.31
CA LYS A 115 6.42 -20.10 6.87
C LYS A 115 6.07 -18.72 6.31
N SER A 116 7.08 -17.91 6.01
CA SER A 116 6.92 -16.61 5.34
C SER A 116 7.06 -16.77 3.82
N ILE A 117 6.74 -15.73 3.04
CA ILE A 117 6.98 -15.66 1.59
C ILE A 117 8.46 -15.94 1.26
N PHE A 118 9.37 -15.68 2.20
CA PHE A 118 10.79 -16.04 2.08
C PHE A 118 11.09 -17.55 2.11
N SER A 119 10.12 -18.42 2.44
CA SER A 119 10.25 -19.89 2.42
C SER A 119 9.81 -20.54 1.11
N ILE A 120 9.65 -19.77 0.02
CA ILE A 120 9.45 -20.35 -1.31
C ILE A 120 10.71 -21.12 -1.72
N LYS A 121 10.57 -22.42 -2.06
CA LYS A 121 11.65 -23.35 -2.47
C LYS A 121 12.58 -22.84 -3.58
N ILE A 122 12.18 -21.79 -4.31
CA ILE A 122 12.93 -21.16 -5.41
C ILE A 122 14.01 -20.21 -4.86
N LEU A 123 13.80 -19.59 -3.69
CA LEU A 123 14.78 -18.74 -3.00
C LEU A 123 15.85 -19.55 -2.25
N GLN A 124 15.55 -20.80 -1.86
CA GLN A 124 16.52 -21.66 -1.17
C GLN A 124 17.74 -22.04 -2.02
N HIS A 125 17.70 -21.81 -3.34
CA HIS A 125 18.83 -22.04 -4.25
C HIS A 125 19.70 -20.79 -4.48
N LEU A 126 19.32 -19.63 -3.92
CA LEU A 126 20.09 -18.40 -4.05
C LEU A 126 20.95 -18.15 -2.78
N PRO A 127 22.12 -17.50 -2.94
CA PRO A 127 22.99 -17.17 -1.82
C PRO A 127 22.29 -16.25 -0.82
N LYS A 128 22.51 -16.52 0.47
CA LYS A 128 22.00 -15.75 1.62
C LYS A 128 22.06 -14.23 1.33
N TYR A 129 20.94 -13.52 1.56
CA TYR A 129 20.75 -12.07 1.37
C TYR A 129 20.50 -11.57 -0.07
N PHE A 130 20.69 -12.37 -1.12
CA PHE A 130 20.30 -11.96 -2.48
C PHE A 130 18.79 -12.09 -2.74
N ASP A 131 18.13 -12.96 -1.97
CA ASP A 131 16.69 -13.21 -2.00
C ASP A 131 15.86 -11.94 -1.79
N SER A 132 16.21 -11.13 -0.79
CA SER A 132 15.50 -9.89 -0.48
C SER A 132 15.72 -8.80 -1.53
N VAL A 133 16.93 -8.75 -2.09
CA VAL A 133 17.28 -7.80 -3.16
C VAL A 133 16.55 -8.15 -4.45
N PHE A 134 16.58 -9.42 -4.87
CA PHE A 134 15.92 -9.87 -6.08
C PHE A 134 14.40 -9.72 -5.98
N LEU A 135 13.81 -10.17 -4.87
CA LEU A 135 12.37 -10.06 -4.63
C LEU A 135 11.92 -8.60 -4.52
N GLY A 136 12.69 -7.75 -3.84
CA GLY A 136 12.44 -6.31 -3.79
C GLY A 136 12.49 -5.66 -5.18
N LEU A 137 13.49 -5.99 -5.99
CA LEU A 137 13.65 -5.46 -7.34
C LEU A 137 12.49 -5.90 -8.24
N VAL A 138 12.11 -7.18 -8.20
CA VAL A 138 10.95 -7.69 -8.97
C VAL A 138 9.66 -7.00 -8.54
N ILE A 139 9.38 -6.87 -7.24
CA ILE A 139 8.16 -6.21 -6.75
C ILE A 139 8.11 -4.75 -7.20
N ILE A 140 9.19 -4.00 -7.03
CA ILE A 140 9.26 -2.59 -7.45
C ILE A 140 9.08 -2.47 -8.95
N ALA A 141 9.74 -3.33 -9.74
CA ALA A 141 9.62 -3.31 -11.18
C ALA A 141 8.18 -3.58 -11.63
N VAL A 142 7.52 -4.60 -11.06
CA VAL A 142 6.12 -4.94 -11.35
C VAL A 142 5.18 -3.81 -10.96
N ILE A 143 5.32 -3.26 -9.75
CA ILE A 143 4.49 -2.16 -9.25
C ILE A 143 4.67 -0.91 -10.12
N THR A 144 5.91 -0.55 -10.43
CA THR A 144 6.23 0.64 -11.22
C THR A 144 5.74 0.49 -12.65
N ALA A 145 5.97 -0.66 -13.29
CA ALA A 145 5.46 -0.94 -14.63
C ALA A 145 3.92 -0.92 -14.67
N GLY A 146 3.27 -1.54 -13.67
CA GLY A 146 1.83 -1.53 -13.53
C GLY A 146 1.26 -0.12 -13.35
N LEU A 147 1.95 0.72 -12.58
CA LEU A 147 1.57 2.13 -12.41
C LEU A 147 1.75 2.93 -13.70
N ILE A 148 2.87 2.77 -14.42
CA ILE A 148 3.08 3.44 -15.70
C ILE A 148 1.98 3.06 -16.69
N PHE A 149 1.67 1.76 -16.78
CA PHE A 149 0.58 1.27 -17.63
C PHE A 149 -0.77 1.85 -17.23
N PHE A 150 -1.08 1.85 -15.93
CA PHE A 150 -2.31 2.44 -15.40
C PHE A 150 -2.43 3.93 -15.72
N LEU A 151 -1.35 4.71 -15.51
CA LEU A 151 -1.33 6.15 -15.81
C LEU A 151 -1.51 6.43 -17.30
N GLN A 152 -1.07 5.53 -18.19
CA GLN A 152 -1.25 5.66 -19.64
C GLN A 152 -2.66 5.32 -20.13
N THR A 153 -3.47 4.64 -19.32
CA THR A 153 -4.86 4.29 -19.68
C THR A 153 -5.79 5.51 -19.64
N GLU A 154 -6.96 5.41 -20.28
CA GLU A 154 -7.99 6.48 -20.26
C GLU A 154 -8.41 6.85 -18.84
N LEU A 155 -8.51 5.86 -17.94
CA LEU A 155 -8.80 6.08 -16.52
C LEU A 155 -7.67 6.85 -15.83
N GLY A 156 -6.41 6.52 -16.11
CA GLY A 156 -5.24 7.21 -15.57
C GLY A 156 -5.15 8.67 -16.03
N GLN A 157 -5.45 8.94 -17.30
CA GLN A 157 -5.46 10.30 -17.83
C GLN A 157 -6.65 11.13 -17.31
N ALA A 158 -7.84 10.53 -17.22
CA ALA A 158 -9.01 11.17 -16.59
C ALA A 158 -8.75 11.46 -15.10
N PHE A 159 -8.02 10.58 -14.44
CA PHE A 159 -7.59 10.74 -13.06
C PHE A 159 -6.64 11.94 -12.90
N ILE A 160 -5.62 12.05 -13.75
CA ILE A 160 -4.69 13.19 -13.79
C ILE A 160 -5.43 14.50 -14.10
N ALA A 161 -6.33 14.50 -15.09
CA ALA A 161 -7.12 15.67 -15.46
C ALA A 161 -7.99 16.19 -14.29
N THR A 162 -8.55 15.27 -13.51
CA THR A 162 -9.32 15.59 -12.28
C THR A 162 -8.47 16.34 -11.25
N CYS A 163 -7.21 15.96 -11.10
CA CYS A 163 -6.29 16.56 -10.12
C CYS A 163 -5.72 17.91 -10.54
N TYR A 164 -5.60 18.18 -11.85
CA TYR A 164 -5.18 19.49 -12.35
C TYR A 164 -6.30 20.53 -12.31
N ASN A 165 -7.51 20.14 -12.73
CA ASN A 165 -8.65 21.05 -12.71
C ASN A 165 -9.97 20.28 -12.53
N PRO A 166 -10.50 20.19 -11.30
CA PRO A 166 -11.73 19.45 -11.05
C PRO A 166 -12.94 20.09 -11.75
N ASN A 167 -12.98 21.42 -11.91
CA ASN A 167 -14.08 22.11 -12.58
C ASN A 167 -14.13 21.78 -14.07
N MET A 168 -12.96 21.69 -14.72
CA MET A 168 -12.87 21.24 -16.11
C MET A 168 -13.25 19.77 -16.22
N ALA A 169 -12.74 18.90 -15.35
CA ALA A 169 -13.09 17.48 -15.38
C ALA A 169 -14.61 17.24 -15.25
N GLN A 170 -15.29 18.00 -14.39
CA GLN A 170 -16.75 17.94 -14.27
C GLN A 170 -17.49 18.39 -15.54
N SER A 171 -16.97 19.41 -16.26
CA SER A 171 -17.62 19.91 -17.48
C SER A 171 -17.50 18.96 -18.68
N ILE A 172 -16.46 18.11 -18.71
CA ILE A 172 -16.31 16.99 -19.67
C ILE A 172 -16.96 15.68 -19.18
N GLY A 173 -17.77 15.73 -18.11
CA GLY A 173 -18.57 14.59 -17.64
C GLY A 173 -17.82 13.57 -16.77
N ILE A 174 -16.60 13.88 -16.32
CA ILE A 174 -15.82 13.01 -15.43
C ILE A 174 -16.32 13.18 -13.99
N GLN A 175 -16.67 12.07 -13.34
CA GLN A 175 -17.11 12.07 -11.94
C GLN A 175 -15.91 12.20 -11.00
N THR A 176 -15.54 13.44 -10.66
CA THR A 176 -14.34 13.77 -9.86
C THR A 176 -14.28 13.03 -8.52
N ASP A 177 -15.42 12.86 -7.86
CA ASP A 177 -15.52 12.17 -6.57
C ASP A 177 -15.14 10.69 -6.66
N ARG A 178 -15.58 10.00 -7.72
CA ARG A 178 -15.23 8.60 -7.94
C ARG A 178 -13.76 8.44 -8.28
N MET A 179 -13.20 9.37 -9.06
CA MET A 179 -11.79 9.34 -9.45
C MET A 179 -10.87 9.56 -8.24
N THR A 180 -11.22 10.48 -7.33
CA THR A 180 -10.45 10.71 -6.10
C THR A 180 -10.53 9.52 -5.14
N ILE A 181 -11.72 8.92 -4.95
CA ILE A 181 -11.87 7.70 -4.14
C ILE A 181 -11.02 6.56 -4.74
N MET A 182 -11.10 6.33 -6.04
CA MET A 182 -10.34 5.27 -6.71
C MET A 182 -8.82 5.47 -6.56
N GLY A 183 -8.35 6.71 -6.71
CA GLY A 183 -6.93 7.05 -6.50
C GLY A 183 -6.44 6.76 -5.08
N LEU A 184 -7.24 7.12 -4.07
CA LEU A 184 -6.93 6.84 -2.66
C LEU A 184 -6.99 5.34 -2.34
N MET A 185 -7.94 4.61 -2.91
CA MET A 185 -8.02 3.15 -2.78
C MET A 185 -6.79 2.47 -3.35
N PHE A 186 -6.39 2.83 -4.58
CA PHE A 186 -5.24 2.24 -5.24
C PHE A 186 -3.94 2.54 -4.49
N ALA A 187 -3.75 3.81 -4.08
CA ALA A 187 -2.60 4.22 -3.29
C ALA A 187 -2.52 3.43 -1.97
N SER A 188 -3.59 3.36 -1.19
CA SER A 188 -3.58 2.67 0.11
C SER A 188 -3.50 1.15 -0.01
N GLY A 189 -4.04 0.56 -1.07
CA GLY A 189 -3.80 -0.84 -1.41
C GLY A 189 -2.32 -1.13 -1.68
N LEU A 190 -1.67 -0.30 -2.50
CA LEU A 190 -0.25 -0.45 -2.83
C LEU A 190 0.64 -0.43 -1.58
N LYS A 191 0.31 0.44 -0.61
CA LYS A 191 0.98 0.51 0.70
C LYS A 191 0.83 -0.80 1.48
N GLY A 192 -0.37 -1.39 1.49
CA GLY A 192 -0.66 -2.65 2.19
C GLY A 192 0.06 -3.88 1.61
N CYS A 193 0.30 -3.92 0.29
CA CYS A 193 0.90 -5.07 -0.40
C CYS A 193 2.31 -5.45 0.10
N ARG A 194 3.09 -4.49 0.62
CA ARG A 194 4.46 -4.73 1.07
C ARG A 194 4.54 -5.59 2.33
N SER A 195 3.46 -5.70 3.10
CA SER A 195 3.58 -6.09 4.51
C SER A 195 3.80 -7.58 4.80
N THR A 196 3.89 -8.42 3.76
CA THR A 196 4.14 -9.87 3.88
C THR A 196 5.61 -10.28 3.80
N GLY A 197 6.56 -9.34 3.84
CA GLY A 197 8.00 -9.62 3.86
C GLY A 197 8.78 -8.74 4.83
#